data_AF-A0A2V9UQJ5-F1
#
_entry.id   AF-A0A2V9UQJ5-F1
#
_cell.length_a   1.000
_cell.length_b   1.000
_cell.length_c   1.000
_cell.angle_alpha   90.00
_cell.angle_beta   90.00
_cell.angle_gamma   90.00
#
_symmetry.space_group_name_H-M   'P 1'
#
loop_
_entity.id
_entity.type
_entity.pdbx_description
1 polymer ?
#
loop_
_entity_poly.entity_id
_entity_poly.type
_entity_poly.pdbx_seq_one_letter_code
_entity_poly.pdbx_strand_id
1 'polypeptide(L)' 'MLCRPLGAKEQKVTQSVLNDLLAHYEAVPKDAEALLTVGESKVDSSIAAPELAAYTMTVNQLMNLDEVLNK' A
#
# COMPACT_ATOMS: atom_id res chain seq x y z
N MET A 1 4.57 20.36 4.86
CA MET A 1 4.05 18.98 4.82
C MET A 1 2.93 18.89 5.84
N LEU A 2 1.70 18.63 5.38
CA LEU A 2 0.47 18.75 6.16
C LEU A 2 -0.10 17.38 6.57
N CYS A 3 0.75 16.39 6.85
CA CYS A 3 0.28 15.08 7.29
C CYS A 3 0.26 15.04 8.82
N ARG A 4 -0.95 14.93 9.41
CA ARG A 4 -1.11 14.67 10.84
C ARG A 4 -0.36 13.38 11.22
N PRO A 5 0.37 13.33 12.34
CA PRO A 5 0.97 12.08 12.79
C PRO A 5 -0.15 11.05 13.03
N LEU A 6 0.04 9.84 12.51
CA LEU A 6 -0.90 8.74 12.69
C LEU A 6 -1.04 8.45 14.19
N GLY A 7 -2.28 8.42 14.70
CA GLY A 7 -2.52 7.99 16.07
C GLY A 7 -2.17 6.52 16.26
N ALA A 8 -1.90 6.09 17.50
CA ALA A 8 -1.51 4.71 17.80
C ALA A 8 -2.51 3.64 17.30
N LYS A 9 -3.80 4.01 17.14
CA LYS A 9 -4.83 3.12 16.55
C LYS A 9 -4.68 3.01 15.03
N GLU A 10 -4.48 4.13 14.35
CA GLU A 10 -4.30 4.18 12.89
C GLU A 10 -3.02 3.44 12.50
N GLN A 11 -1.92 3.62 13.25
CA GLN A 11 -0.67 2.91 13.01
C GLN A 11 -0.82 1.39 13.10
N LYS A 12 -1.58 0.88 14.09
CA LYS A 12 -1.87 -0.56 14.20
C LYS A 12 -2.68 -1.08 13.02
N VAL A 13 -3.68 -0.31 12.58
CA VAL A 13 -4.52 -0.67 11.43
C VAL A 13 -3.68 -0.68 10.15
N THR A 14 -2.87 0.36 9.91
CA THR A 14 -1.97 0.41 8.74
C THR A 14 -0.98 -0.75 8.72
N GLN A 15 -0.42 -1.11 9.88
CA GLN A 15 0.50 -2.25 9.96
C GLN A 15 -0.21 -3.59 9.70
N SER A 16 -1.45 -3.76 10.18
CA SER A 16 -2.27 -4.93 9.87
C SER A 16 -2.57 -5.02 8.38
N VAL A 17 -3.02 -3.91 7.78
CA VAL A 17 -3.33 -3.82 6.34
C VAL A 17 -2.10 -4.13 5.49
N LEU A 18 -0.92 -3.63 5.87
CA LEU A 18 0.32 -3.92 5.16
C LEU A 18 0.65 -5.42 5.20
N ASN A 19 0.50 -6.06 6.37
CA ASN A 19 0.74 -7.50 6.51
C ASN A 19 -0.27 -8.34 5.73
N ASP A 20 -1.55 -7.95 5.74
CA ASP A 20 -2.61 -8.62 4.99
C ASP A 20 -2.37 -8.51 3.48
N LEU A 21 -1.96 -7.33 3.00
CA LEU A 21 -1.60 -7.11 1.59
C LEU A 21 -0.34 -7.88 1.21
N LEU A 22 0.66 -7.94 2.09
CA LEU A 22 1.85 -8.76 1.87
C LEU A 22 1.48 -10.23 1.68
N ALA A 23 0.70 -10.80 2.60
CA ALA A 23 0.26 -12.19 2.49
C ALA A 23 -0.56 -12.44 1.21
N HIS A 24 -1.41 -11.49 0.82
CA HIS A 24 -2.18 -11.56 -0.43
C HIS A 24 -1.27 -11.57 -1.66
N TYR A 25 -0.30 -10.65 -1.75
CA TYR A 25 0.60 -10.55 -2.89
C TYR A 25 1.69 -11.64 -2.92
N GLU A 26 2.08 -12.19 -1.78
CA GLU A 26 2.93 -13.39 -1.70
C GLU A 26 2.18 -14.62 -2.20
N ALA A 27 0.88 -14.75 -1.86
CA ALA A 27 0.03 -15.83 -2.36
C ALA A 27 -0.34 -15.65 -3.85
N VAL A 28 -0.45 -14.40 -4.31
CA VAL A 28 -0.86 -14.04 -5.67
C VAL A 28 0.12 -13.01 -6.28
N PRO A 29 1.33 -13.43 -6.66
CA PRO A 29 2.34 -12.51 -7.21
C PRO A 29 1.90 -11.87 -8.53
N LYS A 30 0.98 -12.50 -9.27
CA LYS A 30 0.37 -11.92 -10.47
C LYS A 30 -0.42 -10.64 -10.21
N ASP A 31 -1.08 -10.53 -9.05
CA ASP A 31 -1.81 -9.31 -8.69
C ASP A 31 -0.81 -8.18 -8.38
N ALA A 32 0.34 -8.52 -7.77
CA ALA A 32 1.41 -7.56 -7.55
C ALA A 32 1.99 -7.07 -8.88
N GLU A 33 2.29 -7.97 -9.81
CA GLU A 33 2.75 -7.60 -11.16
C GLU A 33 1.72 -6.74 -11.90
N ALA A 34 0.43 -7.10 -11.84
CA ALA A 34 -0.63 -6.30 -12.46
C ALA A 34 -0.70 -4.90 -11.85
N LEU A 35 -0.65 -4.78 -10.53
CA LEU A 35 -0.65 -3.49 -9.84
C LEU A 35 0.57 -2.64 -10.20
N LEU A 36 1.75 -3.26 -10.24
CA LEU A 36 3.00 -2.60 -10.59
C LEU A 36 3.11 -2.24 -12.08
N THR A 37 2.37 -2.95 -12.93
CA THR A 37 2.22 -2.63 -14.35
C THR A 37 1.19 -1.51 -14.59
N VAL A 38 0.31 -1.27 -13.61
CA VAL A 38 -0.65 -0.14 -13.64
C VAL A 38 0.08 1.14 -13.20
N GLY A 39 0.73 1.79 -14.16
CA GLY A 39 1.43 3.07 -14.00
C GLY A 39 2.64 3.17 -14.93
N GLU A 40 3.05 4.38 -15.31
CA GLU A 40 4.21 4.60 -16.21
C GLU A 40 5.58 4.41 -15.52
N SER A 41 5.60 4.05 -14.22
CA SER A 41 6.83 3.92 -13.44
C SER A 41 7.47 2.55 -13.60
N LYS A 42 8.77 2.54 -13.91
CA LYS A 42 9.56 1.29 -13.95
C LYS A 42 9.65 0.69 -12.55
N VAL A 43 9.23 -0.57 -12.43
CA VAL A 43 9.47 -1.39 -11.25
C VAL A 43 10.98 -1.58 -11.09
N ASP A 44 11.51 -1.17 -9.94
CA ASP A 44 12.90 -1.45 -9.61
C ASP A 44 13.02 -2.94 -9.27
N SER A 45 13.76 -3.67 -10.10
CA SER A 45 14.01 -5.12 -9.93
C SER A 45 14.80 -5.46 -8.66
N SER A 46 15.28 -4.46 -7.92
CA SER A 46 16.02 -4.64 -6.66
C SER A 46 15.09 -4.83 -5.45
N ILE A 47 13.78 -4.59 -5.59
CA ILE A 47 12.80 -4.73 -4.50
C ILE A 47 11.81 -5.84 -4.86
N ALA A 48 11.42 -6.64 -3.87
CA ALA A 48 10.42 -7.69 -4.07
C ALA A 48 9.10 -7.06 -4.54
N ALA A 49 8.63 -7.46 -5.73
CA ALA A 49 7.35 -7.04 -6.30
C ALA A 49 6.17 -7.08 -5.30
N PRO A 50 5.99 -8.15 -4.49
CA PRO A 50 4.90 -8.19 -3.51
C PRO A 50 5.00 -7.13 -2.40
N GLU A 51 6.20 -6.82 -1.92
CA GLU A 51 6.42 -5.73 -0.95
C GLU A 51 6.07 -4.37 -1.56
N LEU A 52 6.54 -4.12 -2.78
CA LEU A 52 6.34 -2.84 -3.44
C LEU A 52 4.84 -2.60 -3.76
N ALA A 53 4.13 -3.65 -4.16
CA ALA A 53 2.69 -3.62 -4.37
C ALA A 53 1.92 -3.40 -3.06
N ALA A 54 2.32 -4.07 -1.98
CA ALA A 54 1.71 -3.91 -0.66
C ALA A 54 1.86 -2.47 -0.13
N TYR A 55 3.05 -1.87 -0.24
CA TYR A 55 3.26 -0.47 0.12
C TYR A 55 2.45 0.50 -0.75
N THR A 56 2.43 0.28 -2.06
CA THR A 56 1.66 1.12 -3.00
C THR A 56 0.17 1.13 -2.65
N MET A 57 -0.43 -0.04 -2.41
CA MET A 57 -1.82 -0.13 -2.01
C MET A 57 -2.07 0.43 -0.61
N THR A 58 -1.18 0.20 0.35
CA THR A 58 -1.32 0.77 1.70
C THR A 58 -1.37 2.31 1.66
N VAL A 59 -0.51 2.92 0.83
CA VAL A 59 -0.51 4.38 0.62
C VAL A 59 -1.76 4.84 -0.12
N ASN A 60 -2.21 4.11 -1.15
CA ASN A 60 -3.44 4.42 -1.86
C ASN A 60 -4.66 4.41 -0.92
N GLN A 61 -4.76 3.40 -0.07
CA GLN A 61 -5.81 3.29 0.93
C GLN A 61 -5.73 4.42 1.97
N LEU A 62 -4.52 4.81 2.38
CA LEU A 62 -4.35 5.93 3.30
C LEU A 62 -4.77 7.28 2.68
N MET A 63 -4.46 7.49 1.39
CA MET A 63 -4.85 8.69 0.64
C MET A 63 -6.37 8.76 0.41
N ASN A 64 -7.00 7.65 0.05
CA ASN A 64 -8.47 7.58 -0.12
C ASN A 64 -9.21 7.76 1.21
N LEU A 65 -8.62 7.39 2.34
CA LEU A 65 -9.23 7.59 3.66
C LEU A 65 -9.25 9.08 4.07
N ASP A 66 -8.31 9.89 3.56
CA ASP A 66 -8.26 11.34 3.80
C ASP A 66 -9.37 12.10 3.04
N GLU A 67 -9.88 11.54 1.94
CA GLU A 67 -10.98 12.10 1.15
C GLU A 67 -12.36 11.91 1.82
N VAL A 68 -12.56 10.79 2.52
CA VAL A 68 -13.85 10.48 3.19
C VAL A 68 -14.02 11.23 4.52
N LEU A 69 -12.92 11.61 5.19
CA LEU A 69 -12.96 12.36 6.45
C LEU A 69 -13.11 13.89 6.26
N ASN A 70 -13.02 14.39 5.03
CA ASN A 70 -13.33 15.78 4.68
C ASN A 70 -14.74 15.89 4.04
N LYS A 71 -15.78 15.86 4.88
CA LYS A 71 -17.12 16.36 4.55
C LYS A 71 -17.75 17.06 5.74
#